data_AF-A0A6B0Z5R1-F1
#
_entry.id   AF-A0A6B0Z5R1-F1
#
_cell.length_a   1.000
_cell.length_b   1.000
_cell.length_c   1.000
_cell.angle_alpha   90.00
_cell.angle_beta   90.00
_cell.angle_gamma   90.00
#
_symmetry.space_group_name_H-M   'P 1'
#
loop_
_entity.id
_entity.type
_entity.pdbx_description
1 polymer ?
#
loop_
_entity_poly.entity_id
_entity_poly.type
_entity_poly.pdbx_seq_one_letter_code
_entity_poly.pdbx_strand_id
1 'polypeptide(L)'
;MHTPEFDYEKKIDRLTNATEENDIGWLVVQDNDYSTWRYFTNRYWPAKYMFDLDGNLRFRHFGEGKYAETEQVIRLLLDEAGYDISGIEPTYPLQ
;
A
#
# COMPACT_ATOMS: atom_id res chain seq x y z
N MET A 1 1.95 -4.80 -3.10
CA MET A 1 1.78 -5.62 -4.31
C MET A 1 2.49 -4.94 -5.45
N HIS A 2 3.43 -5.62 -6.11
CA HIS A 2 4.03 -5.18 -7.35
C HIS A 2 3.36 -5.93 -8.51
N THR A 3 2.47 -5.25 -9.22
CA THR A 3 1.90 -5.77 -10.48
C THR A 3 2.64 -5.07 -11.61
N PRO A 4 3.27 -5.81 -12.55
CA PRO A 4 4.08 -5.21 -13.62
C PRO A 4 3.20 -4.49 -14.65
N GLU A 5 3.66 -3.36 -15.18
CA GLU A 5 3.13 -2.73 -16.39
C GLU A 5 3.82 -3.30 -17.64
N PHE A 6 5.12 -3.61 -17.54
CA PHE A 6 5.95 -4.12 -18.63
C PHE A 6 6.56 -5.49 -18.32
N ASP A 7 6.86 -6.28 -19.36
CA ASP A 7 7.41 -7.64 -19.19
C ASP A 7 8.73 -7.69 -18.44
N TYR A 8 9.55 -6.64 -18.54
CA TYR A 8 10.83 -6.63 -17.84
C TYR A 8 10.69 -6.48 -16.32
N GLU A 9 9.55 -5.99 -15.83
CA GLU A 9 9.24 -5.83 -14.41
C GLU A 9 8.81 -7.16 -13.77
N LYS A 10 8.58 -8.19 -14.58
CA LYS A 10 8.32 -9.57 -14.11
C LYS A 10 9.58 -10.27 -13.57
N LYS A 11 10.77 -9.73 -13.85
CA LYS A 11 12.04 -10.33 -13.43
C LYS A 11 12.30 -10.03 -11.95
N ILE A 12 12.39 -11.07 -11.13
CA ILE A 12 12.59 -10.91 -9.67
C ILE A 12 13.84 -10.09 -9.34
N ASP A 13 14.98 -10.34 -10.00
CA ASP A 13 16.22 -9.59 -9.75
C ASP A 13 16.05 -8.09 -9.99
N ARG A 14 15.25 -7.70 -10.97
CA ARG A 14 14.97 -6.28 -11.23
C ARG A 14 14.07 -5.67 -10.17
N LEU A 15 13.06 -6.43 -9.72
CA LEU A 15 12.19 -5.99 -8.63
C LEU A 15 13.00 -5.84 -7.34
N THR A 16 13.85 -6.81 -7.00
CA THR A 16 14.72 -6.77 -5.82
C THR A 16 15.64 -5.56 -5.85
N ASN A 17 16.36 -5.34 -6.95
CA ASN A 17 17.23 -4.17 -7.07
C ASN A 17 16.43 -2.86 -6.94
N ALA A 18 15.27 -2.75 -7.57
CA ALA A 18 14.43 -1.57 -7.46
C ALA A 18 13.92 -1.34 -6.03
N THR A 19 13.60 -2.39 -5.28
CA THR A 19 13.22 -2.25 -3.87
C THR A 19 14.38 -1.77 -2.99
N GLU A 20 15.60 -2.24 -3.26
CA GLU A 20 16.81 -1.78 -2.57
C GLU A 20 17.14 -0.33 -2.90
N GLU A 21 17.11 0.04 -4.18
CA GLU A 21 17.41 1.41 -4.66
C GLU A 21 16.41 2.47 -4.15
N ASN A 22 15.17 2.06 -3.80
CA ASN A 22 14.11 2.96 -3.32
C ASN A 22 13.85 2.83 -1.82
N ASP A 23 14.75 2.19 -1.06
CA ASP A 23 14.63 2.00 0.40
C ASP A 23 13.30 1.34 0.84
N ILE A 24 12.78 0.42 0.02
CA ILE A 24 11.53 -0.30 0.31
C ILE A 24 11.82 -1.44 1.27
N GLY A 25 11.68 -1.17 2.57
CA GLY A 25 11.91 -2.15 3.64
C GLY A 25 10.70 -3.03 4.02
N TRP A 26 9.52 -2.77 3.47
CA TRP A 26 8.32 -3.57 3.73
C TRP A 26 8.16 -4.71 2.72
N LEU A 27 7.31 -5.70 3.05
CA LEU A 27 7.06 -6.86 2.20
C LEU A 27 6.50 -6.46 0.82
N VAL A 28 7.15 -6.98 -0.23
CA VAL A 28 6.70 -6.84 -1.61
C VAL A 28 6.38 -8.21 -2.18
N VAL A 29 5.13 -8.37 -2.64
CA VAL A 29 4.68 -9.57 -3.36
C VAL A 29 4.53 -9.21 -4.83
N GLN A 30 5.15 -10.01 -5.70
CA GLN A 30 5.11 -9.85 -7.14
C GLN A 30 3.88 -10.57 -7.75
N ASP A 31 3.01 -9.83 -8.43
CA ASP A 31 1.76 -10.34 -9.04
C ASP A 31 1.87 -10.36 -10.57
N ASN A 32 2.77 -11.20 -11.08
CA ASN A 32 3.11 -11.27 -12.51
C ASN A 32 1.93 -11.70 -13.42
N ASP A 33 0.96 -12.44 -12.86
CA ASP A 33 -0.21 -12.96 -13.59
C ASP A 33 -1.47 -12.12 -13.38
N TYR A 34 -1.34 -10.94 -12.75
CA TYR A 34 -2.45 -10.04 -12.44
C TYR A 34 -3.58 -10.73 -11.66
N SER A 35 -3.24 -11.74 -10.85
CA SER A 35 -4.22 -12.55 -10.14
C SER A 35 -4.88 -11.73 -9.04
N THR A 36 -4.07 -11.06 -8.22
CA THR A 36 -4.54 -10.19 -7.14
C THR A 36 -5.10 -8.90 -7.73
N TRP A 37 -4.43 -8.33 -8.72
CA TRP A 37 -4.90 -7.15 -9.45
C TRP A 37 -6.35 -7.31 -9.94
N ARG A 38 -6.65 -8.44 -10.60
CA ARG A 38 -8.00 -8.74 -11.10
C ARG A 38 -8.98 -9.03 -9.98
N TYR A 39 -8.57 -9.76 -8.94
CA TYR A 39 -9.43 -10.03 -7.78
C TYR A 39 -9.94 -8.73 -7.14
N PHE A 40 -9.05 -7.73 -7.01
CA PHE A 40 -9.39 -6.41 -6.48
C PHE A 40 -10.11 -5.50 -7.48
N THR A 41 -10.37 -5.99 -8.70
CA THR A 41 -10.91 -5.21 -9.83
C THR A 41 -10.12 -3.90 -10.02
N ASN A 42 -8.81 -3.93 -9.78
CA ASN A 42 -7.97 -2.74 -9.88
C ASN A 42 -7.78 -2.35 -11.36
N ARG A 43 -7.61 -1.05 -11.61
CA ARG A 43 -7.42 -0.50 -12.96
C ARG A 43 -6.34 0.58 -13.04
N TYR A 44 -5.68 0.88 -11.93
CA TYR A 44 -4.79 2.03 -11.82
C TYR A 44 -3.52 1.70 -11.06
N TRP A 45 -2.40 2.25 -11.54
CA TRP A 45 -1.21 2.49 -10.74
C TRP A 45 -1.13 4.00 -10.41
N PRO A 46 -0.81 4.40 -9.17
CA PRO A 46 -0.85 3.59 -7.96
C PRO A 46 -2.30 3.35 -7.49
N ALA A 47 -2.46 2.36 -6.62
CA ALA A 47 -3.70 2.11 -5.89
C ALA A 47 -3.40 1.67 -4.46
N LYS A 48 -4.26 2.04 -3.51
CA LYS A 48 -4.13 1.73 -2.09
C LYS A 48 -5.43 1.10 -1.59
N TYR A 49 -5.29 0.06 -0.77
CA TYR A 49 -6.38 -0.65 -0.10
C TYR A 49 -5.95 -0.88 1.34
N MET A 50 -6.79 -0.54 2.32
CA MET A 50 -6.50 -0.76 3.73
C MET A 50 -7.59 -1.59 4.37
N PHE A 51 -7.15 -2.54 5.17
CA PHE A 51 -8.00 -3.49 5.86
C PHE A 51 -7.81 -3.34 7.37
N ASP A 52 -8.88 -3.50 8.15
CA ASP A 52 -8.76 -3.62 9.61
C ASP A 52 -8.31 -5.03 10.05
N LEU A 53 -8.17 -5.24 11.36
CA LEU A 53 -7.74 -6.53 11.93
C LEU A 53 -8.70 -7.68 11.63
N ASP A 54 -9.98 -7.38 11.39
CA ASP A 54 -11.00 -8.37 11.04
C ASP A 54 -11.01 -8.67 9.53
N GLY A 55 -10.16 -8.01 8.76
CA GLY A 55 -10.03 -8.19 7.31
C GLY A 55 -11.09 -7.45 6.50
N ASN A 56 -11.81 -6.50 7.09
CA ASN A 56 -12.77 -5.68 6.35
C ASN A 56 -12.04 -4.57 5.58
N LEU A 57 -12.45 -4.30 4.35
CA LEU A 57 -11.92 -3.18 3.58
C LEU A 57 -12.45 -1.86 4.14
N ARG A 58 -11.56 -1.01 4.65
CA ARG A 58 -11.91 0.27 5.30
C ARG A 58 -11.60 1.49 4.45
N PHE A 59 -10.65 1.37 3.52
CA PHE A 59 -10.29 2.46 2.63
C PHE A 59 -9.77 1.95 1.29
N ARG A 60 -10.08 2.69 0.23
CA ARG A 60 -9.57 2.47 -1.12
C ARG A 60 -9.34 3.79 -1.82
N HIS A 61 -8.17 3.93 -2.45
CA HIS A 61 -7.82 5.08 -3.28
C HIS A 61 -7.15 4.64 -4.57
N PHE A 62 -7.54 5.28 -5.67
CA PHE A 62 -6.93 5.12 -6.99
C PHE A 62 -6.23 6.41 -7.39
N GLY A 63 -5.05 6.27 -7.97
CA GLY A 63 -4.21 7.38 -8.38
C GLY A 63 -3.27 7.84 -7.28
N GLU A 64 -2.44 8.81 -7.65
CA GLU A 64 -1.49 9.46 -6.75
C GLU A 64 -2.20 10.49 -5.86
N GLY A 65 -1.67 10.69 -4.64
CA GLY A 65 -2.15 11.72 -3.73
C GLY A 65 -2.89 11.17 -2.52
N LYS A 66 -3.77 12.01 -1.95
CA LYS A 66 -4.52 11.76 -0.71
C LYS A 66 -3.64 11.27 0.44
N TYR A 67 -2.42 11.79 0.55
CA TYR A 67 -1.44 11.31 1.53
C TYR A 67 -1.89 11.55 2.97
N ALA A 68 -2.43 12.74 3.28
CA ALA A 68 -2.97 13.06 4.60
C ALA A 68 -4.16 12.17 4.99
N GLU A 69 -5.12 12.00 4.07
CA GLU A 69 -6.30 11.13 4.27
C GLU A 69 -5.87 9.66 4.45
N THR A 70 -4.88 9.21 3.67
CA THR A 70 -4.27 7.87 3.79
C THR A 70 -3.66 7.68 5.18
N GLU A 71 -2.88 8.65 5.67
CA GLU A 71 -2.28 8.58 7.01
C GLU A 71 -3.35 8.59 8.11
N GLN A 72 -4.37 9.43 8.01
CA GLN A 72 -5.47 9.48 8.97
C GLN A 72 -6.17 8.12 9.10
N VAL A 73 -6.42 7.43 7.98
CA VAL A 73 -6.98 6.08 8.02
C VAL A 73 -6.03 5.10 8.68
N ILE A 74 -4.73 5.12 8.37
CA ILE A 74 -3.74 4.24 9.02
C ILE A 74 -3.76 4.45 10.53
N ARG A 75 -3.73 5.70 10.99
CA ARG A 75 -3.75 6.05 12.41
C ARG A 75 -5.04 5.57 13.08
N LEU A 76 -6.19 5.78 12.45
CA LEU A 76 -7.48 5.26 12.94
C LEU A 76 -7.45 3.73 13.08
N LEU A 77 -6.98 3.01 12.07
CA LEU A 77 -6.93 1.54 12.10
C LEU A 77 -5.93 1.00 13.14
N LEU A 78 -4.83 1.71 13.40
CA LEU A 78 -3.90 1.37 14.47
C LEU A 78 -4.51 1.58 15.86
N ASP A 79 -5.21 2.70 16.06
CA ASP A 79 -5.91 2.98 17.32
C ASP A 79 -7.05 1.97 17.58
N GLU A 80 -7.88 1.68 16.56
CA GLU A 80 -8.92 0.64 16.62
C GLU A 80 -8.32 -0.76 16.93
N ALA A 81 -7.09 -1.01 16.46
CA ALA A 81 -6.33 -2.23 16.75
C ALA A 81 -5.67 -2.25 18.13
N GLY A 82 -5.78 -1.17 18.91
CA GLY A 82 -5.24 -1.07 20.27
C GLY A 82 -3.76 -0.68 20.35
N TYR A 83 -3.17 -0.16 19.27
CA TYR A 83 -1.80 0.36 19.30
C TYR A 83 -1.77 1.80 19.80
N ASP A 84 -0.88 2.09 20.74
CA ASP A 84 -0.62 3.47 21.19
C ASP A 84 0.24 4.21 20.17
N ILE A 85 -0.38 5.16 19.47
CA ILE A 85 0.27 6.03 18.48
C ILE A 85 0.42 7.48 18.95
N SER A 86 0.17 7.76 20.24
CA SER A 86 0.21 9.12 20.80
C SER A 86 1.58 9.77 20.70
N GLY A 87 2.67 8.98 20.73
CA GLY A 87 4.05 9.45 20.54
C GLY A 87 4.50 9.55 19.08
N ILE A 88 3.64 9.24 18.12
CA ILE A 88 3.96 9.31 16.68
C ILE A 88 3.30 10.55 16.11
N GLU A 89 4.12 11.56 15.81
CA GLU A 89 3.64 12.78 15.16
C GLU A 89 3.10 12.49 13.76
N PRO A 90 1.99 13.11 13.36
CA PRO A 90 1.47 12.94 12.02
C PRO A 90 2.38 13.65 11.00
N THR A 91 2.62 12.99 9.87
CA THR A 91 3.42 13.51 8.75
C THR A 91 2.70 14.68 8.08
N TYR A 92 1.38 14.59 7.96
CA TYR A 92 0.52 15.64 7.43
C TYR A 92 -0.39 16.23 8.53
N PRO A 93 -0.78 17.52 8.44
CA PRO A 93 -1.72 18.10 9.39
C PRO A 93 -3.03 17.31 9.47
N LEU A 94 -3.47 17.03 10.70
CA LEU A 94 -4.80 16.50 10.95
C LEU A 94 -5.83 17.58 10.61
N GLN A 95 -6.85 17.22 9.84
CA GLN A 95 -7.94 18.13 9.43
C GLN A 95 -9.06 18.14 10.47
#